data_AF-A0A0D7F379-F1
#
_entry.id   AF-A0A0D7F379-F1
#
_cell.length_a   1.000
_cell.length_b   1.000
_cell.length_c   1.000
_cell.angle_alpha   90.00
_cell.angle_beta   90.00
_cell.angle_gamma   90.00
#
_symmetry.space_group_name_H-M   'P 1'
#
loop_
_entity.id
_entity.type
_entity.pdbx_description
1 polymer ?
#
loop_
_entity_poly.entity_id
_entity_poly.type
_entity_poly.pdbx_seq_one_letter_code
_entity_poly.pdbx_strand_id
1 'polypeptide(L)'
;MTNQRLFLFCAGIGLGAGLVAATRRAGEAPRRISAQRRGEDATSRARSQATVTAARRLNRAAGLLATSVLADSGVEHYRGSFKNKAMYTPLVVSALTLGVSLHGTADKRPAAHLSRDAVYALAAATGLIGTGFHIYNVGKKLGGFCWQNLFYAAPLGAPMAILLSGLIGFSSERVRESRRDAAVRPEIFTLPAGRTLAAVTGAGLLGTTGEAALLHFRGAYHNPLMLLPVTLPPVGALLLAGVAAKFDAAHWLPRAWMWLLVAMGFGGAGLHAYGVSRNMGGFANWSQNILSSPPLPAPPSFSGLALAGLACLDLIREHPDA
;
A
#
# COMPACT_ATOMS: atom_id res chain seq x y z
N MET A 1 23.53 -30.20 15.29
CA MET A 1 22.40 -30.20 16.24
C MET A 1 22.37 -28.81 16.90
N THR A 2 21.41 -27.90 16.75
CA THR A 2 20.09 -27.91 16.09
C THR A 2 19.68 -26.44 15.88
N ASN A 3 19.96 -25.83 14.72
CA ASN A 3 19.54 -24.46 14.36
C ASN A 3 18.63 -24.47 13.12
N GLN A 4 17.57 -25.28 13.17
CA GLN A 4 16.64 -25.45 12.03
C GLN A 4 15.17 -25.17 12.38
N ARG A 5 14.89 -24.55 13.54
CA ARG A 5 13.50 -24.30 13.98
C ARG A 5 13.07 -22.83 14.04
N LEU A 6 13.92 -21.88 13.65
CA LEU A 6 13.55 -20.45 13.66
C LEU A 6 12.87 -19.97 12.37
N PHE A 7 12.79 -20.80 11.32
CA PHE A 7 12.20 -20.45 10.03
C PHE A 7 10.72 -20.86 9.86
N LEU A 8 10.12 -21.50 10.87
CA LEU A 8 8.75 -22.02 10.81
C LEU A 8 7.76 -21.36 11.79
N PHE A 9 8.12 -20.25 12.45
CA PHE A 9 7.23 -19.59 13.43
C PHE A 9 6.37 -18.45 12.86
N CYS A 10 6.40 -18.18 11.54
CA CYS A 10 5.53 -17.17 10.92
C CYS A 10 4.20 -17.72 10.37
N ALA A 11 3.87 -18.99 10.64
CA ALA A 11 2.60 -19.60 10.23
C ALA A 11 1.93 -20.27 11.44
N GLY A 12 0.99 -19.57 12.09
CA GLY A 12 0.26 -20.08 13.25
C GLY A 12 -0.90 -19.17 13.66
N ILE A 13 -2.10 -19.74 13.69
CA ILE A 13 -3.44 -19.12 13.75
C ILE A 13 -3.86 -18.70 15.18
N GLY A 14 -4.84 -17.80 15.31
CA GLY A 14 -5.76 -17.77 16.46
C GLY A 14 -6.49 -16.43 16.63
N LEU A 15 -7.69 -16.22 16.06
CA LEU A 15 -9.02 -16.54 16.60
C LEU A 15 -9.27 -16.02 18.04
N GLY A 16 -10.21 -15.08 18.15
CA GLY A 16 -10.83 -14.64 19.40
C GLY A 16 -12.19 -14.03 19.11
N ALA A 17 -13.24 -14.83 19.28
CA ALA A 17 -14.65 -14.43 19.23
C ALA A 17 -15.03 -13.68 20.52
N GLY A 18 -15.85 -12.62 20.38
CA GLY A 18 -16.40 -11.87 21.50
C GLY A 18 -17.86 -11.52 21.23
N LEU A 19 -18.74 -12.21 21.94
CA LEU A 19 -20.20 -12.20 21.88
C LEU A 19 -20.75 -11.06 22.78
N VAL A 20 -21.59 -10.14 22.28
CA VAL A 20 -22.49 -9.35 23.17
C VAL A 20 -23.83 -9.03 22.49
N ALA A 21 -24.86 -9.68 23.06
CA ALA A 21 -26.24 -9.29 23.33
C ALA A 21 -27.00 -8.38 22.35
N ALA A 22 -28.00 -8.99 21.69
CA ALA A 22 -29.13 -8.30 21.09
C ALA A 22 -30.21 -8.03 22.16
N THR A 23 -30.50 -6.76 22.44
CA THR A 23 -31.74 -6.37 23.11
C THR A 23 -32.80 -6.05 22.05
N ARG A 24 -33.80 -6.91 21.92
CA ARG A 24 -35.00 -6.65 21.11
C ARG A 24 -35.83 -5.56 21.79
N ARG A 25 -36.08 -4.44 21.10
CA ARG A 25 -37.18 -3.53 21.45
C ARG A 25 -38.38 -3.81 20.55
N ALA A 26 -39.54 -3.77 21.20
CA ALA A 26 -40.87 -4.09 20.71
C ALA A 26 -41.27 -3.24 19.50
N GLY A 27 -42.16 -3.81 18.68
CA GLY A 27 -42.57 -3.27 17.39
C GLY A 27 -43.33 -1.96 17.47
N GLU A 28 -42.97 -1.05 16.57
CA GLU A 28 -43.83 0.03 16.13
C GLU A 28 -44.53 -0.37 14.82
N ALA A 29 -45.83 -0.08 14.76
CA ALA A 29 -46.67 -0.31 13.59
C ALA A 29 -46.11 0.40 12.34
N PRO A 30 -46.34 -0.14 11.13
CA PRO A 30 -45.73 0.39 9.91
C PRO A 30 -46.34 1.74 9.55
N ARG A 31 -45.67 2.83 9.93
CA ARG A 31 -45.88 4.15 9.32
C ARG A 31 -45.62 4.02 7.82
N ARG A 32 -46.57 4.45 6.99
CA ARG A 32 -46.41 4.49 5.53
C ARG A 32 -45.23 5.39 5.19
N ILE A 33 -44.06 4.78 4.99
CA ILE A 33 -42.85 5.45 4.50
C ILE A 33 -43.15 5.92 3.08
N SER A 34 -43.16 7.24 2.88
CA SER A 34 -43.35 7.88 1.58
C SER A 34 -42.31 7.37 0.57
N ALA A 35 -42.68 7.28 -0.71
CA ALA A 35 -41.76 6.84 -1.77
C ALA A 35 -40.47 7.68 -1.83
N GLN A 36 -40.56 8.97 -1.47
CA GLN A 36 -39.43 9.89 -1.37
C GLN A 36 -38.43 9.49 -0.27
N ARG A 37 -38.89 9.18 0.95
CA ARG A 37 -38.01 8.67 2.03
C ARG A 37 -37.37 7.33 1.67
N ARG A 38 -38.09 6.45 0.94
CA ARG A 38 -37.51 5.19 0.44
C ARG A 38 -36.39 5.44 -0.58
N GLY A 39 -36.54 6.45 -1.44
CA GLY A 39 -35.52 6.84 -2.42
C GLY A 39 -34.27 7.44 -1.79
N GLU A 40 -34.43 8.29 -0.77
CA GLU A 40 -33.33 8.86 0.03
C GLU A 40 -32.56 7.78 0.79
N ASP A 41 -33.28 6.85 1.45
CA ASP A 41 -32.69 5.71 2.15
C ASP A 41 -31.92 4.76 1.21
N ALA A 42 -32.44 4.52 0.00
CA ALA A 42 -31.78 3.67 -0.98
C ALA A 42 -30.47 4.30 -1.50
N THR A 43 -30.50 5.61 -1.80
CA THR A 43 -29.33 6.36 -2.26
C THR A 43 -28.25 6.44 -1.17
N SER A 44 -28.65 6.71 0.08
CA SER A 44 -27.76 6.71 1.25
C SER A 44 -27.10 5.33 1.48
N ARG A 45 -27.87 4.24 1.35
CA ARG A 45 -27.33 2.88 1.44
C ARG A 45 -26.33 2.58 0.32
N ALA A 46 -26.64 2.94 -0.92
CA ALA A 46 -25.74 2.74 -2.06
C ALA A 46 -24.42 3.51 -1.85
N ARG A 47 -24.49 4.78 -1.47
CA ARG A 47 -23.32 5.62 -1.13
C ARG A 47 -22.48 5.05 0.01
N SER A 48 -23.12 4.48 1.03
CA SER A 48 -22.42 3.81 2.13
C SER A 48 -21.77 2.49 1.71
N GLN A 49 -22.36 1.75 0.77
CA GLN A 49 -21.76 0.52 0.23
C GLN A 49 -20.56 0.84 -0.66
N ALA A 50 -20.64 1.93 -1.42
CA ALA A 50 -19.57 2.54 -2.20
C ALA A 50 -18.33 2.82 -1.33
N THR A 51 -18.49 3.59 -0.23
CA THR A 51 -17.36 3.90 0.67
C THR A 51 -16.75 2.66 1.33
N VAL A 52 -17.57 1.68 1.74
CA VAL A 52 -17.06 0.39 2.25
C VAL A 52 -16.29 -0.37 1.18
N THR A 53 -16.76 -0.36 -0.07
CA THR A 53 -16.08 -1.03 -1.19
C THR A 53 -14.74 -0.37 -1.50
N ALA A 54 -14.71 0.96 -1.55
CA ALA A 54 -13.48 1.74 -1.70
C ALA A 54 -12.49 1.46 -0.55
N ALA A 55 -12.96 1.49 0.71
CA ALA A 55 -12.16 1.15 1.88
C ALA A 55 -11.54 -0.26 1.79
N ARG A 56 -12.33 -1.27 1.40
CA ARG A 56 -11.81 -2.64 1.22
C ARG A 56 -10.76 -2.74 0.11
N ARG A 57 -10.88 -1.94 -0.96
CA ARG A 57 -9.86 -1.89 -2.03
C ARG A 57 -8.59 -1.19 -1.56
N LEU A 58 -8.70 -0.10 -0.80
CA LEU A 58 -7.57 0.56 -0.16
C LEU A 58 -6.86 -0.37 0.84
N ASN A 59 -7.60 -1.17 1.61
CA ASN A 59 -7.03 -2.21 2.48
C ASN A 59 -6.21 -3.24 1.67
N ARG A 60 -6.68 -3.68 0.49
CA ARG A 60 -5.90 -4.58 -0.39
C ARG A 60 -4.60 -3.93 -0.87
N ALA A 61 -4.68 -2.66 -1.29
CA ALA A 61 -3.52 -1.89 -1.71
C ALA A 61 -2.49 -1.73 -0.60
N ALA A 62 -2.92 -1.33 0.60
CA ALA A 62 -2.08 -1.22 1.79
C ALA A 62 -1.44 -2.57 2.16
N GLY A 63 -2.22 -3.66 2.14
CA GLY A 63 -1.73 -5.01 2.41
C GLY A 63 -0.70 -5.50 1.40
N LEU A 64 -0.87 -5.17 0.11
CA LEU A 64 0.11 -5.50 -0.93
C LEU A 64 1.42 -4.73 -0.71
N LEU A 65 1.35 -3.43 -0.41
CA LEU A 65 2.52 -2.64 -0.04
C LEU A 65 3.23 -3.20 1.20
N ALA A 66 2.48 -3.54 2.25
CA ALA A 66 3.01 -4.14 3.46
C ALA A 66 3.69 -5.48 3.19
N THR A 67 3.14 -6.29 2.28
CA THR A 67 3.74 -7.57 1.85
C THR A 67 5.07 -7.34 1.14
N SER A 68 5.09 -6.40 0.18
CA SER A 68 6.31 -6.00 -0.54
C SER A 68 7.39 -5.53 0.44
N VAL A 69 7.06 -4.61 1.34
CA VAL A 69 8.00 -4.11 2.35
C VAL A 69 8.48 -5.22 3.27
N LEU A 70 7.57 -6.06 3.78
CA LEU A 70 7.91 -7.14 4.71
C LEU A 70 8.99 -8.06 4.10
N ALA A 71 8.78 -8.45 2.84
CA ALA A 71 9.71 -9.30 2.12
C ALA A 71 11.01 -8.56 1.76
N ASP A 72 10.93 -7.33 1.25
CA ASP A 72 12.10 -6.54 0.86
C ASP A 72 12.97 -6.18 2.06
N SER A 73 12.37 -5.62 3.12
CA SER A 73 13.04 -5.31 4.38
C SER A 73 13.60 -6.56 5.03
N GLY A 74 12.89 -7.70 4.96
CA GLY A 74 13.41 -8.97 5.47
C GLY A 74 14.73 -9.37 4.82
N VAL A 75 14.82 -9.27 3.49
CA VAL A 75 16.02 -9.59 2.70
C VAL A 75 17.14 -8.57 2.94
N GLU A 76 16.84 -7.26 2.85
CA GLU A 76 17.85 -6.21 2.97
C GLU A 76 18.35 -6.04 4.41
N HIS A 77 17.50 -6.24 5.42
CA HIS A 77 17.94 -6.21 6.80
C HIS A 77 18.72 -7.48 7.19
N TYR A 78 18.38 -8.63 6.59
CA TYR A 78 19.19 -9.84 6.69
C TYR A 78 20.58 -9.66 6.06
N ARG A 79 20.67 -9.01 4.90
CA ARG A 79 21.96 -8.60 4.29
C ARG A 79 22.80 -7.74 5.25
N GLY A 80 22.15 -6.82 5.95
CA GLY A 80 22.77 -6.02 7.01
C GLY A 80 22.98 -6.75 8.35
N SER A 81 22.73 -8.07 8.39
CA SER A 81 22.83 -8.93 9.57
C SER A 81 22.05 -8.45 10.79
N PHE A 82 21.00 -7.63 10.59
CA PHE A 82 20.25 -6.97 11.66
C PHE A 82 21.15 -6.29 12.72
N LYS A 83 22.27 -5.70 12.28
CA LYS A 83 23.27 -5.11 13.18
C LYS A 83 22.68 -4.12 14.19
N ASN A 84 21.63 -3.40 13.80
CA ASN A 84 20.83 -2.59 14.71
C ASN A 84 19.51 -3.29 15.01
N LYS A 85 19.18 -3.48 16.29
CA LYS A 85 17.91 -4.11 16.72
C LYS A 85 16.66 -3.36 16.19
N ALA A 86 16.76 -2.07 15.91
CA ALA A 86 15.67 -1.31 15.28
C ALA A 86 15.28 -1.84 13.88
N MET A 87 16.16 -2.60 13.22
CA MET A 87 15.88 -3.23 11.93
C MET A 87 14.76 -4.28 12.00
N TYR A 88 14.42 -4.81 13.18
CA TYR A 88 13.28 -5.71 13.34
C TYR A 88 11.93 -4.99 13.35
N THR A 89 11.91 -3.70 13.71
CA THR A 89 10.68 -2.91 13.82
C THR A 89 9.84 -2.92 12.53
N PRO A 90 10.39 -2.59 11.34
CA PRO A 90 9.58 -2.60 10.12
C PRO A 90 9.06 -4.00 9.74
N LEU A 91 9.73 -5.09 10.13
CA LEU A 91 9.22 -6.45 9.87
C LEU A 91 7.96 -6.72 10.71
N VAL A 92 8.03 -6.45 12.01
CA VAL A 92 6.88 -6.62 12.93
C VAL A 92 5.72 -5.73 12.49
N VAL A 93 6.00 -4.44 12.23
CA VAL A 93 4.97 -3.48 11.85
C VAL A 93 4.36 -3.81 10.48
N SER A 94 5.15 -4.26 9.50
CA SER A 94 4.62 -4.68 8.20
C SER A 94 3.78 -5.95 8.31
N ALA A 95 4.16 -6.92 9.15
CA ALA A 95 3.37 -8.12 9.39
C ALA A 95 2.02 -7.79 10.06
N LEU A 96 2.02 -6.90 11.06
CA LEU A 96 0.79 -6.39 11.67
C LEU A 96 -0.08 -5.66 10.65
N THR A 97 0.53 -4.79 9.82
CA THR A 97 -0.14 -4.01 8.77
C THR A 97 -0.79 -4.93 7.74
N LEU A 98 -0.11 -6.00 7.33
CA LEU A 98 -0.67 -7.04 6.48
C LEU A 98 -1.87 -7.72 7.16
N GLY A 99 -1.75 -8.13 8.42
CA GLY A 99 -2.84 -8.76 9.17
C GLY A 99 -4.09 -7.89 9.26
N VAL A 100 -3.95 -6.61 9.64
CA VAL A 100 -5.09 -5.68 9.72
C VAL A 100 -5.67 -5.35 8.35
N SER A 101 -4.85 -5.34 7.29
CA SER A 101 -5.29 -5.13 5.90
C SER A 101 -6.07 -6.32 5.34
N LEU A 102 -5.68 -7.54 5.66
CA LEU A 102 -6.45 -8.75 5.34
C LEU A 102 -7.80 -8.73 6.07
N HIS A 103 -7.79 -8.39 7.36
CA HIS A 103 -9.02 -8.21 8.14
C HIS A 103 -9.92 -7.11 7.54
N GLY A 104 -9.37 -5.94 7.23
CA GLY A 104 -10.10 -4.82 6.62
C GLY A 104 -10.63 -5.11 5.22
N THR A 105 -9.95 -5.97 4.45
CA THR A 105 -10.41 -6.45 3.15
C THR A 105 -11.63 -7.36 3.27
N ALA A 106 -11.71 -8.18 4.32
CA ALA A 106 -12.84 -9.05 4.60
C ALA A 106 -14.02 -8.30 5.27
N ASP A 107 -13.74 -7.21 5.96
CA ASP A 107 -14.72 -6.46 6.73
C ASP A 107 -15.69 -5.65 5.86
N LYS A 108 -16.98 -5.99 5.98
CA LYS A 108 -18.10 -5.33 5.28
C LYS A 108 -18.78 -4.26 6.16
N ARG A 109 -18.36 -4.10 7.41
CA ARG A 109 -18.96 -3.12 8.32
C ARG A 109 -18.56 -1.70 7.90
N PRO A 110 -19.51 -0.74 7.96
CA PRO A 110 -19.26 0.66 7.64
C PRO A 110 -18.81 1.44 8.89
N ALA A 111 -17.81 0.91 9.60
CA ALA A 111 -17.24 1.53 10.78
C ALA A 111 -15.73 1.29 10.80
N ALA A 112 -14.97 2.33 11.15
CA ALA A 112 -13.55 2.21 11.41
C ALA A 112 -13.31 1.28 12.61
N HIS A 113 -12.12 0.68 12.63
CA HIS A 113 -11.70 -0.20 13.72
C HIS A 113 -10.46 0.36 14.38
N LEU A 114 -10.56 0.66 15.68
CA LEU A 114 -9.49 1.32 16.44
C LEU A 114 -8.13 0.60 16.33
N SER A 115 -8.14 -0.74 16.38
CA SER A 115 -6.89 -1.50 16.23
C SER A 115 -6.28 -1.41 14.83
N ARG A 116 -7.09 -1.32 13.77
CA ARG A 116 -6.58 -1.11 12.40
C ARG A 116 -5.98 0.29 12.29
N ASP A 117 -6.69 1.30 12.78
CA ASP A 117 -6.22 2.69 12.82
C ASP A 117 -4.88 2.82 13.55
N ALA A 118 -4.77 2.23 14.74
CA ALA A 118 -3.54 2.26 15.52
C ALA A 118 -2.36 1.60 14.78
N VAL A 119 -2.58 0.44 14.14
CA VAL A 119 -1.54 -0.25 13.37
C VAL A 119 -1.14 0.55 12.13
N TYR A 120 -2.09 1.14 11.41
CA TYR A 120 -1.79 1.97 10.25
C TYR A 120 -1.05 3.27 10.61
N ALA A 121 -1.43 3.92 11.71
CA ALA A 121 -0.71 5.06 12.24
C ALA A 121 0.72 4.68 12.66
N LEU A 122 0.88 3.52 13.32
CA LEU A 122 2.20 2.98 13.68
C LEU A 122 3.05 2.69 12.44
N ALA A 123 2.46 2.13 11.38
CA ALA A 123 3.14 1.90 10.10
C ALA A 123 3.61 3.20 9.45
N ALA A 124 2.74 4.21 9.43
CA ALA A 124 3.09 5.54 8.93
C ALA A 124 4.26 6.15 9.71
N ALA A 125 4.19 6.15 11.05
CA ALA A 125 5.25 6.66 11.91
C ALA A 125 6.57 5.88 11.72
N THR A 126 6.50 4.55 11.65
CA THR A 126 7.66 3.68 11.43
C THR A 126 8.35 4.00 10.11
N GLY A 127 7.58 4.18 9.04
CA GLY A 127 8.12 4.56 7.74
C GLY A 127 8.78 5.94 7.76
N LEU A 128 8.12 6.94 8.36
CA LEU A 128 8.69 8.28 8.47
C LEU A 128 10.02 8.29 9.24
N ILE A 129 10.06 7.64 10.40
CA ILE A 129 11.27 7.51 11.23
C ILE A 129 12.34 6.71 10.48
N GLY A 130 11.95 5.60 9.85
CA GLY A 130 12.84 4.75 9.06
C GLY A 130 13.49 5.50 7.89
N THR A 131 12.74 6.35 7.19
CA THR A 131 13.26 7.21 6.12
C THR A 131 14.33 8.14 6.67
N GLY A 132 14.10 8.77 7.82
CA GLY A 132 15.11 9.59 8.51
C GLY A 132 16.38 8.79 8.84
N PHE A 133 16.24 7.59 9.40
CA PHE A 133 17.37 6.70 9.68
C PHE A 133 18.15 6.33 8.41
N HIS A 134 17.46 6.03 7.32
CA HIS A 134 18.09 5.63 6.06
C HIS A 134 18.84 6.81 5.42
N ILE A 135 18.22 7.99 5.36
CA ILE A 135 18.86 9.23 4.90
C ILE A 135 20.11 9.56 5.73
N TYR A 136 20.00 9.52 7.05
CA TYR A 136 21.14 9.75 7.95
C TYR A 136 22.27 8.74 7.72
N ASN A 137 21.95 7.45 7.57
CA ASN A 137 22.93 6.40 7.34
C ASN A 137 23.64 6.52 5.97
N VAL A 138 22.95 7.01 4.95
CA VAL A 138 23.57 7.34 3.65
C VAL A 138 24.49 8.56 3.82
N GLY A 139 23.97 9.65 4.38
CA GLY A 139 24.71 10.91 4.51
C GLY A 139 25.96 10.83 5.38
N LYS A 140 25.97 9.98 6.41
CA LYS A 140 27.13 9.82 7.31
C LYS A 140 28.27 8.98 6.72
N LYS A 141 28.05 8.27 5.61
CA LYS A 141 29.12 7.52 4.95
C LYS A 141 30.11 8.48 4.29
N LEU A 142 31.37 8.07 4.18
CA LEU A 142 32.38 8.84 3.45
C LEU A 142 31.87 9.12 2.02
N GLY A 143 31.99 10.37 1.58
CA GLY A 143 31.46 10.84 0.30
C GLY A 143 29.98 11.26 0.29
N GLY A 144 29.25 11.11 1.41
CA GLY A 144 27.87 11.60 1.54
C GLY A 144 26.91 11.01 0.51
N PHE A 145 26.07 11.83 -0.12
CA PHE A 145 25.12 11.42 -1.16
C PHE A 145 25.77 11.25 -2.54
N CYS A 146 26.80 10.41 -2.63
CA CYS A 146 27.41 10.02 -3.90
C CYS A 146 26.76 8.75 -4.48
N TRP A 147 26.96 8.49 -5.78
CA TRP A 147 26.41 7.32 -6.48
C TRP A 147 26.69 6.00 -5.76
N GLN A 148 27.92 5.82 -5.28
CA GLN A 148 28.32 4.61 -4.53
C GLN A 148 27.45 4.39 -3.29
N ASN A 149 27.18 5.44 -2.52
CA ASN A 149 26.38 5.31 -1.30
C ASN A 149 24.90 5.13 -1.63
N LEU A 150 24.38 5.81 -2.64
CA LEU A 150 23.00 5.62 -3.10
C LEU A 150 22.73 4.20 -3.63
N PHE A 151 23.73 3.56 -4.25
CA PHE A 151 23.59 2.20 -4.80
C PHE A 151 23.73 1.07 -3.79
N TYR A 152 24.58 1.25 -2.77
CA TYR A 152 25.05 0.14 -1.92
C TYR A 152 24.82 0.36 -0.42
N ALA A 153 24.26 1.50 0.00
CA ALA A 153 23.85 1.72 1.37
C ALA A 153 22.36 1.36 1.58
N ALA A 154 21.76 1.89 2.64
CA ALA A 154 20.37 1.62 2.96
C ALA A 154 19.44 2.22 1.87
N PRO A 155 18.50 1.43 1.31
CA PRO A 155 17.58 1.91 0.27
C PRO A 155 16.64 2.98 0.83
N LEU A 156 16.47 4.09 0.11
CA LEU A 156 15.70 5.24 0.63
C LEU A 156 14.19 5.05 0.55
N GLY A 157 13.68 4.31 -0.43
CA GLY A 157 12.23 4.19 -0.65
C GLY A 157 11.57 3.01 0.07
N ALA A 158 12.33 1.99 0.50
CA ALA A 158 11.80 0.91 1.35
C ALA A 158 11.03 1.41 2.59
N PRO A 159 11.57 2.34 3.43
CA PRO A 159 10.79 2.90 4.54
C PRO A 159 9.64 3.83 4.09
N MET A 160 9.75 4.47 2.93
CA MET A 160 8.64 5.25 2.37
C MET A 160 7.47 4.35 1.93
N ALA A 161 7.73 3.12 1.50
CA ALA A 161 6.68 2.17 1.13
C ALA A 161 5.82 1.74 2.34
N ILE A 162 6.41 1.54 3.53
CA ILE A 162 5.62 1.27 4.75
C ILE A 162 4.89 2.50 5.26
N LEU A 163 5.49 3.69 5.10
CA LEU A 163 4.79 4.96 5.32
C LEU A 163 3.52 5.04 4.46
N LEU A 164 3.65 4.79 3.16
CA LEU A 164 2.53 4.83 2.21
C LEU A 164 1.49 3.74 2.51
N SER A 165 1.92 2.52 2.85
CA SER A 165 1.02 1.45 3.31
C SER A 165 0.19 1.89 4.52
N GLY A 166 0.83 2.50 5.52
CA GLY A 166 0.17 3.06 6.70
C GLY A 166 -0.82 4.18 6.34
N LEU A 167 -0.40 5.16 5.54
CA LEU A 167 -1.27 6.27 5.13
C LEU A 167 -2.49 5.81 4.33
N ILE A 168 -2.31 4.90 3.36
CA ILE A 168 -3.40 4.34 2.55
C ILE A 168 -4.34 3.51 3.41
N GLY A 169 -3.80 2.69 4.32
CA GLY A 169 -4.58 1.89 5.25
C GLY A 169 -5.38 2.74 6.23
N PHE A 170 -4.77 3.76 6.82
CA PHE A 170 -5.46 4.71 7.71
C PHE A 170 -6.57 5.46 6.97
N SER A 171 -6.29 5.90 5.74
CA SER A 171 -7.27 6.54 4.87
C SER A 171 -8.45 5.63 4.55
N SER A 172 -8.21 4.32 4.44
CA SER A 172 -9.29 3.34 4.21
C SER A 172 -10.33 3.34 5.34
N GLU A 173 -9.89 3.55 6.58
CA GLU A 173 -10.77 3.58 7.74
C GLU A 173 -11.54 4.90 7.84
N ARG A 174 -10.92 6.03 7.46
CA ARG A 174 -11.61 7.33 7.33
C ARG A 174 -12.71 7.28 6.27
N VAL A 175 -12.40 6.73 5.09
CA VAL A 175 -13.37 6.53 4.01
C VAL A 175 -14.50 5.61 4.48
N ARG A 176 -14.18 4.52 5.19
CA ARG A 176 -15.17 3.58 5.74
C ARG A 176 -16.12 4.23 6.76
N GLU A 177 -15.59 5.13 7.59
CA GLU A 177 -16.32 5.80 8.67
C GLU A 177 -17.18 6.98 8.20
N SER A 178 -16.95 7.47 6.97
CA SER A 178 -17.68 8.61 6.37
C SER A 178 -19.21 8.41 6.26
N ARG A 179 -19.73 7.24 6.68
CA ARG A 179 -21.16 6.93 6.78
C ARG A 179 -21.94 7.77 7.80
N ARG A 180 -21.31 8.30 8.88
CA ARG A 180 -22.08 8.93 9.96
C ARG A 180 -22.99 10.07 9.49
N ASP A 181 -22.70 10.65 8.33
CA ASP A 181 -23.57 11.64 7.70
C ASP A 181 -23.55 11.48 6.16
N ALA A 182 -24.50 10.73 5.59
CA ALA A 182 -24.52 10.42 4.15
C ALA A 182 -24.71 11.65 3.23
N ALA A 183 -25.02 12.80 3.82
CA ALA A 183 -25.06 14.11 3.17
C ALA A 183 -23.66 14.75 3.01
N VAL A 184 -22.66 14.27 3.76
CA VAL A 184 -21.31 14.81 3.79
C VAL A 184 -20.40 13.93 2.93
N ARG A 185 -19.59 14.58 2.08
CA ARG A 185 -18.60 13.89 1.24
C ARG A 185 -17.60 13.08 2.09
N PRO A 186 -17.01 12.00 1.57
CA PRO A 186 -15.90 11.33 2.24
C PRO A 186 -14.68 12.24 2.41
N GLU A 187 -14.15 12.34 3.63
CA GLU A 187 -13.03 13.22 3.96
C GLU A 187 -11.90 12.49 4.70
N ILE A 188 -10.67 12.97 4.49
CA ILE A 188 -9.46 12.60 5.25
C ILE A 188 -8.88 13.90 5.78
N PHE A 189 -8.83 14.07 7.11
CA PHE A 189 -8.36 15.31 7.74
C PHE A 189 -9.04 16.57 7.16
N THR A 190 -10.36 16.55 6.96
CA THR A 190 -11.19 17.61 6.35
C THR A 190 -10.95 17.88 4.85
N LEU A 191 -10.00 17.18 4.23
CA LEU A 191 -9.76 17.24 2.80
C LEU A 191 -10.60 16.18 2.07
N PRO A 192 -10.99 16.41 0.81
CA PRO A 192 -11.69 15.40 0.02
C PRO A 192 -10.85 14.12 -0.08
N ALA A 193 -11.42 12.99 0.35
CA ALA A 193 -10.68 11.74 0.52
C ALA A 193 -10.07 11.17 -0.77
N GLY A 194 -10.87 11.10 -1.84
CA GLY A 194 -10.42 10.70 -3.18
C GLY A 194 -9.30 11.60 -3.69
N ARG A 195 -9.46 12.92 -3.67
CA ARG A 195 -8.40 13.82 -4.18
C ARG A 195 -7.12 13.74 -3.36
N THR A 196 -7.24 13.64 -2.04
CA THR A 196 -6.10 13.41 -1.14
C THR A 196 -5.39 12.10 -1.49
N LEU A 197 -6.14 11.01 -1.67
CA LEU A 197 -5.59 9.71 -2.05
C LEU A 197 -4.93 9.74 -3.43
N ALA A 198 -5.49 10.47 -4.41
CA ALA A 198 -4.88 10.65 -5.72
C ALA A 198 -3.52 11.35 -5.62
N ALA A 199 -3.43 12.43 -4.83
CA ALA A 199 -2.18 13.14 -4.60
C ALA A 199 -1.13 12.27 -3.89
N VAL A 200 -1.50 11.59 -2.80
CA VAL A 200 -0.61 10.69 -2.05
C VAL A 200 -0.13 9.53 -2.92
N THR A 201 -1.04 8.92 -3.69
CA THR A 201 -0.70 7.81 -4.59
C THR A 201 0.22 8.28 -5.73
N GLY A 202 -0.07 9.44 -6.34
CA GLY A 202 0.77 10.02 -7.38
C GLY A 202 2.18 10.36 -6.87
N ALA A 203 2.29 10.96 -5.69
CA ALA A 203 3.58 11.21 -5.04
C ALA A 203 4.32 9.90 -4.74
N GLY A 204 3.61 8.87 -4.27
CA GLY A 204 4.16 7.53 -4.07
C GLY A 204 4.73 6.94 -5.37
N LEU A 205 4.00 7.04 -6.49
CA LEU A 205 4.46 6.56 -7.79
C LEU A 205 5.74 7.27 -8.25
N LEU A 206 5.86 8.60 -8.04
CA LEU A 206 7.08 9.35 -8.33
C LEU A 206 8.26 8.92 -7.43
N GLY A 207 8.01 8.71 -6.14
CA GLY A 207 9.03 8.20 -5.22
C GLY A 207 9.56 6.84 -5.64
N THR A 208 8.67 5.88 -5.91
CA THR A 208 9.04 4.54 -6.38
C THR A 208 9.72 4.59 -7.76
N THR A 209 9.33 5.52 -8.64
CA THR A 209 10.03 5.78 -9.91
C THR A 209 11.49 6.19 -9.66
N GLY A 210 11.73 7.13 -8.74
CA GLY A 210 13.07 7.60 -8.42
C GLY A 210 13.98 6.48 -7.90
N GLU A 211 13.45 5.62 -7.03
CA GLU A 211 14.19 4.45 -6.53
C GLU A 211 14.43 3.40 -7.63
N ALA A 212 13.42 3.10 -8.45
CA ALA A 212 13.58 2.22 -9.60
C ALA A 212 14.64 2.76 -10.58
N ALA A 213 14.63 4.07 -10.85
CA ALA A 213 15.59 4.71 -11.74
C ALA A 213 17.03 4.58 -11.22
N LEU A 214 17.23 4.81 -9.92
CA LEU A 214 18.53 4.65 -9.27
C LEU A 214 19.02 3.20 -9.34
N LEU A 215 18.17 2.24 -8.99
CA LEU A 215 18.56 0.83 -8.91
C LEU A 215 18.67 0.16 -10.30
N HIS A 216 17.92 0.63 -11.28
CA HIS A 216 18.05 0.18 -12.66
C HIS A 216 19.27 0.81 -13.35
N PHE A 217 19.63 2.04 -12.99
CA PHE A 217 20.88 2.66 -13.41
C PHE A 217 22.11 1.92 -12.87
N ARG A 218 22.06 1.45 -11.61
CA ARG A 218 23.08 0.52 -11.06
C ARG A 218 23.23 -0.74 -11.91
N GLY A 219 22.14 -1.23 -12.50
CA GLY A 219 22.12 -2.34 -13.45
C GLY A 219 22.38 -1.94 -14.92
N ALA A 220 22.81 -0.71 -15.18
CA ALA A 220 23.11 -0.14 -16.50
C ALA A 220 21.98 -0.20 -17.54
N TYR A 221 20.71 -0.37 -17.11
CA TYR A 221 19.56 -0.52 -18.03
C TYR A 221 19.77 -1.55 -19.17
N HIS A 222 20.55 -2.60 -18.92
CA HIS A 222 20.95 -3.57 -19.95
C HIS A 222 19.75 -4.29 -20.62
N ASN A 223 18.59 -4.33 -19.97
CA ASN A 223 17.34 -4.78 -20.57
C ASN A 223 16.40 -3.57 -20.78
N PRO A 224 15.90 -3.31 -22.01
CA PRO A 224 14.98 -2.20 -22.28
C PRO A 224 13.72 -2.17 -21.40
N LEU A 225 13.25 -3.33 -20.92
CA LEU A 225 12.10 -3.41 -20.00
C LEU A 225 12.37 -2.73 -18.65
N MET A 226 13.63 -2.51 -18.29
CA MET A 226 14.01 -1.71 -17.12
C MET A 226 13.58 -0.24 -17.25
N LEU A 227 13.24 0.23 -18.46
CA LEU A 227 12.71 1.57 -18.67
C LEU A 227 11.22 1.70 -18.33
N LEU A 228 10.46 0.59 -18.25
CA LEU A 228 9.04 0.62 -17.95
C LEU A 228 8.71 1.25 -16.59
N PRO A 229 9.33 0.85 -15.47
CA PRO A 229 9.04 1.45 -14.16
C PRO A 229 9.55 2.89 -13.99
N VAL A 230 10.32 3.42 -14.95
CA VAL A 230 10.79 4.82 -14.93
C VAL A 230 10.02 5.72 -15.90
N THR A 231 9.14 5.16 -16.73
CA THR A 231 8.36 5.89 -17.74
C THR A 231 6.87 5.82 -17.50
N LEU A 232 6.31 4.62 -17.24
CA LEU A 232 4.88 4.44 -17.06
C LEU A 232 4.35 5.07 -15.75
N PRO A 233 5.02 4.91 -14.59
CA PRO A 233 4.50 5.47 -13.34
C PRO A 233 4.48 7.00 -13.28
N PRO A 234 5.47 7.75 -13.83
CA PRO A 234 5.35 9.21 -13.95
C PRO A 234 4.13 9.67 -14.73
N VAL A 235 3.76 8.99 -15.82
CA VAL A 235 2.51 9.29 -16.54
C VAL A 235 1.29 9.02 -15.65
N GLY A 236 1.30 7.90 -14.92
CA GLY A 236 0.25 7.60 -13.95
C GLY A 236 0.14 8.64 -12.83
N ALA A 237 1.27 9.14 -12.34
CA ALA A 237 1.32 10.18 -11.34
C ALA A 237 0.75 11.51 -11.86
N LEU A 238 1.05 11.88 -13.12
CA LEU A 238 0.47 13.07 -13.76
C LEU A 238 -1.05 12.94 -13.93
N LEU A 239 -1.54 11.77 -14.34
CA LEU A 239 -2.98 11.50 -14.45
C LEU A 239 -3.68 11.62 -13.08
N LEU A 240 -3.08 11.07 -12.02
CA LEU A 240 -3.61 11.19 -10.67
C LEU A 240 -3.50 12.61 -10.10
N ALA A 241 -2.43 13.35 -10.41
CA ALA A 241 -2.30 14.76 -10.07
C ALA A 241 -3.39 15.59 -10.73
N GLY A 242 -3.73 15.27 -11.98
CA GLY A 242 -4.86 15.88 -12.67
C GLY A 242 -6.20 15.63 -12.00
N VAL A 243 -6.44 14.39 -11.55
CA VAL A 243 -7.63 14.03 -10.77
C VAL A 243 -7.66 14.79 -9.43
N ALA A 244 -6.52 14.89 -8.74
CA ALA A 244 -6.41 15.69 -7.52
C ALA A 244 -6.72 17.19 -7.76
N ALA A 245 -6.36 17.71 -8.95
CA ALA A 245 -6.62 19.07 -9.39
C ALA A 245 -8.02 19.31 -9.98
N LYS A 246 -8.96 18.35 -9.83
CA LYS A 246 -10.35 18.40 -10.33
C LYS A 246 -10.52 18.27 -11.85
N PHE A 247 -9.57 17.70 -12.57
CA PHE A 247 -9.85 17.24 -13.93
C PHE A 247 -10.76 16.01 -13.92
N ASP A 248 -11.43 15.77 -15.05
CA ASP A 248 -12.49 14.76 -15.16
C ASP A 248 -11.95 13.34 -14.89
N ALA A 249 -12.26 12.84 -13.70
CA ALA A 249 -11.93 11.48 -13.26
C ALA A 249 -12.78 10.41 -13.94
N ALA A 250 -13.87 10.78 -14.63
CA ALA A 250 -14.71 9.85 -15.39
C ALA A 250 -14.04 9.38 -16.69
N HIS A 251 -12.97 10.04 -17.11
CA HIS A 251 -12.20 9.62 -18.27
C HIS A 251 -11.62 8.20 -18.07
N TRP A 252 -11.66 7.38 -19.10
CA TRP A 252 -11.24 5.96 -19.01
C TRP A 252 -9.72 5.81 -18.85
N LEU A 253 -8.93 6.79 -19.31
CA LEU A 253 -7.47 6.71 -19.37
C LEU A 253 -6.79 6.54 -18.01
N PRO A 254 -7.05 7.37 -16.96
CA PRO A 254 -6.46 7.13 -15.64
C PRO A 254 -6.68 5.72 -15.12
N ARG A 255 -7.88 5.18 -15.30
CA ARG A 255 -8.22 3.82 -14.86
C ARG A 255 -7.46 2.76 -15.65
N ALA A 256 -7.44 2.86 -16.98
CA ALA A 256 -6.68 1.94 -17.82
C ALA A 256 -5.17 1.99 -17.50
N TRP A 257 -4.65 3.19 -17.24
CA TRP A 257 -3.24 3.37 -16.87
C TRP A 257 -2.92 2.75 -15.51
N MET A 258 -3.79 2.88 -14.51
CA MET A 258 -3.57 2.20 -13.23
C MET A 258 -3.58 0.68 -13.38
N TRP A 259 -4.47 0.10 -14.21
CA TRP A 259 -4.41 -1.33 -14.50
C TRP A 259 -3.12 -1.75 -15.22
N LEU A 260 -2.62 -0.93 -16.15
CA LEU A 260 -1.32 -1.13 -16.78
C LEU A 260 -0.19 -1.14 -15.74
N LEU A 261 -0.21 -0.23 -14.75
CA LEU A 261 0.77 -0.22 -13.66
C LEU A 261 0.64 -1.42 -12.73
N VAL A 262 -0.57 -1.91 -12.47
CA VAL A 262 -0.79 -3.16 -11.73
C VAL A 262 -0.14 -4.33 -12.45
N ALA A 263 -0.38 -4.46 -13.77
CA ALA A 263 0.21 -5.51 -14.59
C ALA A 263 1.75 -5.38 -14.66
N MET A 264 2.26 -4.16 -14.80
CA MET A 264 3.69 -3.87 -14.82
C MET A 264 4.39 -4.26 -13.51
N GLY A 265 3.80 -3.95 -12.35
CA GLY A 265 4.40 -4.30 -11.06
C GLY A 265 4.48 -5.82 -10.85
N PHE A 266 3.43 -6.58 -11.18
CA PHE A 266 3.48 -8.05 -11.09
C PHE A 266 4.37 -8.67 -12.18
N GLY A 267 4.31 -8.16 -13.41
CA GLY A 267 5.18 -8.59 -14.51
C GLY A 267 6.66 -8.35 -14.21
N GLY A 268 6.98 -7.21 -13.59
CA GLY A 268 8.32 -6.87 -13.12
C GLY A 268 8.84 -7.86 -12.08
N ALA A 269 7.99 -8.30 -11.14
CA ALA A 269 8.37 -9.34 -10.18
C ALA A 269 8.71 -10.66 -10.89
N GLY A 270 7.96 -11.02 -11.94
CA GLY A 270 8.25 -12.17 -12.79
C GLY A 270 9.59 -12.04 -13.55
N LEU A 271 9.87 -10.87 -14.12
CA LEU A 271 11.16 -10.59 -14.78
C LEU A 271 12.33 -10.63 -13.79
N HIS A 272 12.15 -10.12 -12.58
CA HIS A 272 13.15 -10.20 -11.51
C HIS A 272 13.37 -11.67 -11.10
N ALA A 273 12.31 -12.46 -10.95
CA ALA A 273 12.40 -13.90 -10.67
C ALA A 273 13.13 -14.67 -11.77
N TYR A 274 12.86 -14.33 -13.03
CA TYR A 274 13.58 -14.88 -14.17
C TYR A 274 15.07 -14.50 -14.13
N GLY A 275 15.39 -13.25 -13.77
CA GLY A 275 16.76 -12.81 -13.52
C GLY A 275 17.47 -13.65 -12.47
N VAL A 276 16.83 -13.90 -11.32
CA VAL A 276 17.36 -14.79 -10.27
C VAL A 276 17.59 -16.21 -10.80
N SER A 277 16.67 -16.75 -11.59
CA SER A 277 16.77 -18.12 -12.14
C SER A 277 17.96 -18.32 -13.08
N ARG A 278 18.41 -17.24 -13.74
CA ARG A 278 19.53 -17.27 -14.70
C ARG A 278 20.90 -17.19 -14.05
N ASN A 279 20.98 -16.86 -12.77
CA ASN A 279 22.25 -16.83 -12.05
C ASN A 279 22.77 -18.25 -11.83
N MET A 280 24.08 -18.38 -11.57
CA MET A 280 24.69 -19.68 -11.29
C MET A 280 24.01 -20.34 -10.08
N GLY A 281 23.49 -21.56 -10.28
CA GLY A 281 22.68 -22.29 -9.29
C GLY A 281 21.23 -21.81 -9.12
N GLY A 282 20.80 -20.77 -9.85
CA GLY A 282 19.42 -20.28 -9.86
C GLY A 282 18.80 -20.12 -8.46
N PHE A 283 17.55 -20.55 -8.31
CA PHE A 283 16.88 -20.57 -7.00
C PHE A 283 17.40 -21.66 -6.05
N ALA A 284 18.14 -22.68 -6.53
CA ALA A 284 18.76 -23.66 -5.63
C ALA A 284 19.85 -23.00 -4.77
N ASN A 285 20.52 -21.97 -5.30
CA ASN A 285 21.46 -21.11 -4.58
C ASN A 285 20.78 -19.83 -4.04
N TRP A 286 19.60 -19.96 -3.43
CA TRP A 286 18.79 -18.81 -3.02
C TRP A 286 19.52 -17.88 -2.03
N SER A 287 20.34 -18.42 -1.13
CA SER A 287 21.01 -17.65 -0.08
C SER A 287 21.95 -16.59 -0.66
N GLN A 288 22.54 -16.87 -1.82
CA GLN A 288 23.34 -15.90 -2.56
C GLN A 288 22.47 -15.12 -3.56
N ASN A 289 21.67 -15.82 -4.35
CA ASN A 289 21.02 -15.21 -5.50
C ASN A 289 19.89 -14.27 -5.10
N ILE A 290 19.10 -14.54 -4.06
CA ILE A 290 18.07 -13.57 -3.62
C ILE A 290 18.71 -12.26 -3.15
N LEU A 291 19.89 -12.32 -2.52
CA LEU A 291 20.61 -11.14 -2.10
C LEU A 291 21.22 -10.42 -3.31
N SER A 292 22.02 -11.10 -4.11
CA SER A 292 22.82 -10.46 -5.17
C SER A 292 22.06 -10.07 -6.44
N SER A 293 20.81 -10.50 -6.60
CA SER A 293 19.99 -10.28 -7.81
C SER A 293 19.09 -9.05 -7.70
N PRO A 294 18.31 -8.71 -8.75
CA PRO A 294 17.24 -7.73 -8.64
C PRO A 294 16.26 -8.07 -7.50
N PRO A 295 15.79 -7.08 -6.74
CA PRO A 295 14.93 -7.31 -5.59
C PRO A 295 13.55 -7.83 -6.04
N LEU A 296 13.22 -9.07 -5.72
CA LEU A 296 11.93 -9.71 -6.07
C LEU A 296 10.71 -8.98 -5.50
N PRO A 297 10.73 -8.49 -4.24
CA PRO A 297 9.52 -7.92 -3.64
C PRO A 297 9.28 -6.45 -3.98
N ALA A 298 10.22 -5.78 -4.65
CA ALA A 298 10.11 -4.36 -4.97
C ALA A 298 9.05 -4.06 -6.05
N PRO A 299 8.98 -4.76 -7.21
CA PRO A 299 8.02 -4.42 -8.26
C PRO A 299 6.53 -4.41 -7.86
N PRO A 300 6.02 -5.33 -7.02
CA PRO A 300 4.62 -5.29 -6.58
C PRO A 300 4.24 -4.05 -5.77
N SER A 301 5.19 -3.22 -5.32
CA SER A 301 4.88 -1.92 -4.71
C SER A 301 4.19 -0.96 -5.70
N PHE A 302 4.56 -1.00 -6.98
CA PHE A 302 3.84 -0.28 -8.05
C PHE A 302 2.40 -0.77 -8.18
N SER A 303 2.18 -2.10 -8.09
CA SER A 303 0.83 -2.67 -8.11
C SER A 303 0.02 -2.23 -6.88
N GLY A 304 0.63 -2.17 -5.70
CA GLY A 304 -0.01 -1.67 -4.49
C GLY A 304 -0.48 -0.23 -4.63
N LEU A 305 0.40 0.67 -5.10
CA LEU A 305 0.05 2.07 -5.35
C LEU A 305 -1.02 2.20 -6.43
N ALA A 306 -0.88 1.48 -7.55
CA ALA A 306 -1.86 1.54 -8.62
C ALA A 306 -3.25 1.01 -8.21
N LEU A 307 -3.33 0.00 -7.34
CA LEU A 307 -4.57 -0.45 -6.73
C LEU A 307 -5.20 0.62 -5.82
N ALA A 308 -4.39 1.39 -5.08
CA ALA A 308 -4.89 2.54 -4.33
C ALA A 308 -5.43 3.63 -5.27
N GLY A 309 -4.75 3.89 -6.38
CA GLY A 309 -5.21 4.78 -7.45
C GLY A 309 -6.56 4.34 -8.03
N LEU A 310 -6.73 3.04 -8.33
CA LEU A 310 -8.01 2.49 -8.77
C LEU A 310 -9.12 2.66 -7.74
N ALA A 311 -8.82 2.42 -6.45
CA ALA A 311 -9.78 2.60 -5.38
C ALA A 311 -10.22 4.06 -5.24
N CYS A 312 -9.29 5.01 -5.41
CA CYS A 312 -9.55 6.44 -5.43
C CYS A 312 -10.43 6.85 -6.63
N LEU A 313 -10.09 6.42 -7.85
CA LEU A 313 -10.87 6.73 -9.05
C LEU A 313 -12.31 6.23 -8.92
N ASP A 314 -12.49 5.01 -8.39
CA ASP A 314 -13.81 4.45 -8.14
C ASP A 314 -14.57 5.22 -7.05
N LEU A 315 -13.88 5.67 -5.99
CA LEU A 315 -14.47 6.53 -4.95
C LEU A 315 -14.96 7.86 -5.53
N ILE A 316 -14.16 8.54 -6.35
CA ILE A 316 -14.53 9.82 -6.99
C ILE A 316 -15.69 9.63 -7.97
N ARG A 317 -15.74 8.50 -8.68
CA ARG A 317 -16.86 8.21 -9.58
C ARG A 317 -18.19 8.07 -8.83
N GLU A 318 -18.16 7.45 -7.65
CA GLU A 318 -19.34 7.29 -6.79
C GLU A 318 -19.66 8.54 -5.97
N HIS A 319 -18.64 9.36 -5.68
CA HIS A 319 -18.70 10.61 -4.91
C HIS A 319 -17.83 11.69 -5.58
N PRO A 320 -18.35 12.45 -6.56
CA PRO A 320 -17.54 13.41 -7.35
C PRO A 320 -16.86 14.53 -6.54
N ASP A 321 -17.38 14.82 -5.36
CA ASP A 321 -16.85 15.82 -4.45
C ASP A 321 -15.84 15.28 -3.44
N ALA A 322 -15.59 13.95 -3.44
CA ALA A 322 -14.56 13.31 -2.63
C ALA A 322 -13.15 13.70 -3.09
#